data_AF-A0A7V0UAS1-F1
#
_entry.id   AF-A0A7V0UAS1-F1
#
_cell.length_a   1.000
_cell.length_b   1.000
_cell.length_c   1.000
_cell.angle_alpha   90.00
_cell.angle_beta   90.00
_cell.angle_gamma   90.00
#
_symmetry.space_group_name_H-M   'P 1'
#
loop_
_entity.id
_entity.type
_entity.pdbx_description
1 polymer ?
#
loop_
_entity_poly.entity_id
_entity_poly.type
_entity_poly.pdbx_seq_one_letter_code
_entity_poly.pdbx_strand_id
1 'polypeptide(L)'
;MEKLGRAESTMRQYEEMKISFSKVQERCQEILSLLNRANTRGKVSKDILAKLRDVGLVLFDELLTARAKEVLRGSQVEDLVFYIDEGLVQIPWELLYDGEQFLCQKFNMGRIVKTKRSIANVKHRILSRPLKMLIISDPRGDLENAKREGRIVREKLDTASSFISANQR
;
A
#
# COMPACT_ATOMS: atom_id res chain seq x y z
N MET A 1 26.92 14.57 7.74
CA MET A 1 27.47 14.52 6.36
C MET A 1 26.28 14.44 5.41
N GLU A 2 25.84 15.60 4.93
CA GLU A 2 24.92 15.73 3.81
C GLU A 2 25.56 15.14 2.55
N LYS A 3 24.82 14.30 1.83
CA LYS A 3 25.12 13.99 0.43
C LYS A 3 24.02 14.56 -0.45
N LEU A 4 24.33 15.75 -0.94
CA LEU A 4 24.26 16.18 -2.33
C LEU A 4 22.92 15.93 -3.04
N GLY A 5 22.15 17.02 -3.15
CA GLY A 5 21.02 17.15 -4.06
C GLY A 5 21.38 16.67 -5.45
N ARG A 6 20.70 15.61 -5.87
CA ARG A 6 20.65 15.19 -7.27
C ARG A 6 19.98 16.33 -8.02
N ALA A 7 20.72 16.98 -8.92
CA ALA A 7 20.17 18.01 -9.79
C ALA A 7 18.88 17.49 -10.44
N GLU A 8 17.75 18.08 -10.08
CA GLU A 8 16.47 17.73 -10.70
C GLU A 8 16.52 18.20 -12.15
N SER A 9 16.68 17.26 -13.08
CA SER A 9 16.43 17.52 -14.50
C SER A 9 14.98 18.01 -14.61
N THR A 10 14.80 19.28 -14.97
CA THR A 10 13.50 19.97 -15.02
C THR A 10 12.59 19.44 -16.14
N MET A 11 13.10 18.57 -17.01
CA MET A 11 12.33 17.88 -18.04
C MET A 11 12.06 16.44 -17.64
N ARG A 12 10.81 16.14 -17.34
CA ARG A 12 10.31 14.77 -17.17
C ARG A 12 9.51 14.40 -18.41
N GLN A 13 9.90 13.32 -19.09
CA GLN A 13 9.08 12.74 -20.14
C GLN A 13 7.81 12.17 -19.50
N TYR A 14 6.65 12.53 -20.04
CA TYR A 14 5.36 12.00 -19.59
C TYR A 14 4.68 11.28 -20.75
N GLU A 15 3.85 10.29 -20.40
CA GLU A 15 2.96 9.59 -21.31
C GLU A 15 1.56 9.65 -20.71
N GLU A 16 0.56 9.76 -21.57
CA GLU A 16 -0.84 9.78 -21.18
C GLU A 16 -1.55 8.54 -21.71
N MET A 17 -2.52 8.07 -20.95
CA MET A 17 -3.43 7.03 -21.37
C MET A 17 -4.85 7.41 -21.00
N LYS A 18 -5.79 7.11 -21.90
CA LYS A 18 -7.21 7.31 -21.64
C LYS A 18 -7.71 6.17 -20.77
N ILE A 19 -8.25 6.52 -19.60
CA ILE A 19 -8.74 5.58 -18.61
C ILE A 19 -10.23 5.80 -18.41
N SER A 20 -11.00 4.72 -18.36
CA SER A 20 -12.40 4.78 -17.93
C SER A 20 -12.48 4.62 -16.42
N PHE A 21 -12.71 5.72 -15.71
CA PHE A 21 -12.77 5.70 -14.24
C PHE A 21 -13.89 4.82 -13.68
N SER A 22 -15.01 4.68 -14.39
CA SER A 22 -16.10 3.78 -13.97
C SER A 22 -15.64 2.32 -13.96
N LYS A 23 -14.94 1.89 -15.03
CA LYS A 23 -14.39 0.53 -15.12
C LYS A 23 -13.34 0.27 -14.05
N VAL A 24 -12.42 1.21 -13.85
CA VAL A 24 -11.41 1.09 -12.79
C VAL A 24 -12.08 0.96 -11.42
N GLN A 25 -13.13 1.74 -11.16
CA GLN A 25 -13.88 1.67 -9.90
C GLN A 25 -14.59 0.32 -9.74
N GLU A 26 -15.21 -0.22 -10.78
CA GLU A 26 -15.82 -1.56 -10.78
C GLU A 26 -14.79 -2.63 -10.43
N ARG A 27 -13.60 -2.60 -11.05
CA ARG A 27 -12.51 -3.55 -10.77
C ARG A 27 -11.98 -3.42 -9.35
N CYS A 28 -11.88 -2.20 -8.82
CA CYS A 28 -11.48 -1.99 -7.42
C CYS A 28 -12.51 -2.62 -6.45
N GLN A 29 -13.81 -2.44 -6.70
CA GLN A 29 -14.86 -3.07 -5.89
C GLN A 29 -14.84 -4.60 -6.01
N GLU A 30 -14.54 -5.12 -7.20
CA GLU A 30 -14.38 -6.55 -7.43
C GLU A 30 -13.23 -7.14 -6.62
N ILE A 31 -12.07 -6.49 -6.60
CA ILE A 31 -10.94 -6.86 -5.72
C ILE A 31 -11.37 -6.86 -4.25
N LEU A 32 -12.01 -5.80 -3.78
CA LEU A 32 -12.46 -5.69 -2.39
C LEU A 32 -13.44 -6.83 -2.03
N SER A 33 -14.37 -7.15 -2.93
CA SER A 33 -15.30 -8.27 -2.75
C SER A 33 -14.58 -9.62 -2.68
N LEU A 34 -13.61 -9.86 -3.56
CA LEU A 34 -12.80 -11.07 -3.56
C LEU A 34 -11.99 -11.22 -2.27
N LEU A 35 -11.39 -10.14 -1.78
CA LEU A 35 -10.66 -10.12 -0.51
C LEU A 35 -11.57 -10.36 0.68
N ASN A 36 -12.75 -9.75 0.72
CA ASN A 36 -13.72 -9.97 1.80
C ASN A 36 -14.27 -11.40 1.82
N ARG A 37 -14.27 -12.08 0.66
CA ARG A 37 -14.65 -13.50 0.54
C ARG A 37 -13.51 -14.45 0.90
N ALA A 38 -12.26 -13.98 0.90
CA ALA A 38 -11.15 -14.77 1.40
C ALA A 38 -11.39 -15.03 2.90
N ASN A 39 -11.48 -16.32 3.23
CA ASN A 39 -12.10 -16.85 4.44
C ASN A 39 -11.62 -16.17 5.74
N THR A 40 -12.48 -16.13 6.77
CA THR A 40 -12.21 -15.64 8.14
C THR A 40 -11.03 -16.34 8.84
N ARG A 41 -10.47 -17.40 8.22
CA ARG A 41 -9.26 -18.13 8.63
C ARG A 41 -7.98 -17.71 7.88
N GLY A 42 -8.02 -16.64 7.07
CA GLY A 42 -6.87 -16.14 6.31
C GLY A 42 -6.41 -17.02 5.14
N LYS A 43 -7.23 -17.98 4.70
CA LYS A 43 -6.92 -18.85 3.54
C LYS A 43 -7.68 -18.38 2.30
N VAL A 44 -6.93 -17.84 1.34
CA VAL A 44 -7.43 -17.54 -0.02
C VAL A 44 -7.53 -18.87 -0.77
N SER A 45 -8.71 -19.22 -1.28
CA SER A 45 -8.85 -20.41 -2.14
C SER A 45 -8.12 -20.18 -3.46
N LYS A 46 -7.70 -21.27 -4.12
CA LYS A 46 -7.06 -21.17 -5.45
C LYS A 46 -7.95 -20.43 -6.47
N ASP A 47 -9.26 -20.61 -6.38
CA ASP A 47 -10.25 -19.92 -7.24
C ASP A 47 -10.30 -18.41 -6.97
N ILE A 48 -10.31 -17.97 -5.71
CA ILE A 48 -10.27 -16.54 -5.37
C ILE A 48 -8.94 -15.93 -5.83
N LEU A 49 -7.83 -16.63 -5.64
CA LEU A 49 -6.52 -16.16 -6.08
C LEU A 49 -6.44 -16.03 -7.61
N ALA A 50 -6.98 -16.99 -8.36
CA ALA A 50 -7.05 -16.92 -9.82
C ALA A 50 -7.84 -15.69 -10.28
N LYS A 51 -9.04 -15.48 -9.72
CA LYS A 51 -9.86 -14.30 -10.01
C LYS A 51 -9.16 -12.99 -9.63
N LEU A 52 -8.44 -12.97 -8.51
CA LEU A 52 -7.68 -11.80 -8.09
C LEU A 52 -6.57 -11.46 -9.09
N ARG A 53 -5.90 -12.48 -9.65
CA ARG A 53 -4.90 -12.29 -10.72
C ARG A 53 -5.53 -11.76 -11.99
N ASP A 54 -6.68 -12.29 -12.39
CA ASP A 54 -7.39 -11.85 -13.60
C ASP A 54 -7.78 -10.36 -13.49
N VAL A 55 -8.40 -9.96 -12.37
CA VAL A 55 -8.78 -8.57 -12.15
C VAL A 55 -7.55 -7.67 -11.98
N GLY A 56 -6.51 -8.15 -11.31
CA GLY A 56 -5.24 -7.44 -11.17
C GLY A 56 -4.53 -7.22 -12.51
N LEU A 57 -4.63 -8.17 -13.45
CA LEU A 57 -4.06 -8.06 -14.79
C LEU A 57 -4.84 -7.04 -15.62
N VAL A 58 -6.17 -7.08 -15.56
CA VAL A 58 -7.02 -6.07 -16.23
C VAL A 58 -6.67 -4.67 -15.74
N LEU A 59 -6.54 -4.46 -14.43
CA LEU A 59 -6.12 -3.17 -13.89
C LEU A 59 -4.70 -2.78 -14.31
N PHE A 60 -3.76 -3.73 -14.34
CA PHE A 60 -2.38 -3.47 -14.79
C PHE A 60 -2.37 -2.98 -16.24
N ASP A 61 -3.20 -3.58 -17.10
CA ASP A 61 -3.30 -3.19 -18.51
C ASP A 61 -4.09 -1.88 -18.73
N GLU A 62 -5.14 -1.63 -17.95
CA GLU A 62 -5.99 -0.43 -18.06
C GLU A 62 -5.38 0.82 -17.41
N LEU A 63 -4.43 0.69 -16.49
CA LEU A 63 -3.86 1.82 -15.74
C LEU A 63 -2.46 2.24 -16.19
N LEU A 64 -1.71 1.35 -16.84
CA LEU A 64 -0.30 1.58 -17.17
C LEU A 64 -0.04 1.59 -18.68
N THR A 65 0.76 2.56 -19.12
CA THR A 65 1.22 2.63 -20.52
C THR A 65 2.09 1.44 -20.87
N ALA A 66 2.22 1.13 -22.16
CA ALA A 66 3.07 0.03 -22.62
C ALA A 66 4.51 0.13 -22.08
N ARG A 67 5.07 1.34 -22.07
CA ARG A 67 6.41 1.61 -21.52
C ARG A 67 6.46 1.40 -20.01
N ALA A 68 5.47 1.88 -19.26
CA ALA A 68 5.43 1.66 -17.81
C ALA A 68 5.38 0.16 -17.48
N LYS A 69 4.60 -0.62 -18.25
CA LYS A 69 4.55 -2.08 -18.11
C LYS A 69 5.88 -2.75 -18.42
N GLU A 70 6.57 -2.32 -19.47
CA GLU A 70 7.90 -2.81 -19.83
C GLU A 70 8.93 -2.51 -18.72
N VAL A 71 8.97 -1.27 -18.24
CA VAL A 71 9.86 -0.85 -17.14
C VAL A 71 9.59 -1.68 -15.89
N LEU A 72 8.33 -1.84 -15.48
CA LEU A 72 7.99 -2.62 -14.28
C LEU A 72 8.34 -4.10 -14.43
N ARG A 73 8.16 -4.69 -15.63
CA ARG A 73 8.52 -6.10 -15.88
C ARG A 73 10.03 -6.31 -15.90
N GLY A 74 10.77 -5.43 -16.58
CA GLY A 74 12.23 -5.55 -16.73
C GLY A 74 13.05 -5.08 -15.52
N SER A 75 12.44 -4.32 -14.60
CA SER A 75 13.15 -3.77 -13.44
C SER A 75 13.58 -4.84 -12.43
N GLN A 76 14.80 -4.69 -11.92
CA GLN A 76 15.40 -5.48 -10.84
C GLN A 76 15.57 -4.66 -9.55
N VAL A 77 14.96 -3.47 -9.47
CA VAL A 77 14.98 -2.66 -8.25
C VAL A 77 14.11 -3.31 -7.17
N GLU A 78 14.46 -3.11 -5.92
CA GLU A 78 13.68 -3.63 -4.78
C GLU A 78 12.52 -2.70 -4.44
N ASP A 79 12.71 -1.38 -4.53
CA ASP A 79 11.73 -0.42 -4.04
C ASP A 79 10.96 0.26 -5.19
N LEU A 80 9.64 0.35 -5.06
CA LEU A 80 8.76 1.03 -6.00
C LEU A 80 7.89 2.06 -5.27
N VAL A 81 8.01 3.33 -5.67
CA VAL A 81 7.20 4.41 -5.09
C VAL A 81 6.28 5.01 -6.16
N PHE A 82 4.97 4.88 -5.93
CA PHE A 82 3.95 5.52 -6.75
C PHE A 82 3.70 6.96 -6.29
N TYR A 83 3.87 7.92 -7.20
CA TYR A 83 3.47 9.30 -6.99
C TYR A 83 2.09 9.48 -7.61
N ILE A 84 1.07 9.68 -6.78
CA ILE A 84 -0.33 9.69 -7.22
C ILE A 84 -1.08 10.92 -6.71
N ASP A 85 -2.12 11.31 -7.41
CA ASP A 85 -3.09 12.30 -6.91
C ASP A 85 -4.09 11.64 -5.95
N GLU A 86 -4.70 12.45 -5.08
CA GLU A 86 -5.66 11.99 -4.05
C GLU A 86 -6.84 11.17 -4.63
N GLY A 87 -7.27 11.47 -5.85
CA GLY A 87 -8.35 10.76 -6.53
C GLY A 87 -7.99 9.37 -7.06
N LEU A 88 -6.76 8.91 -6.83
CA LEU A 88 -6.25 7.60 -7.27
C LEU A 88 -5.85 6.68 -6.09
N VAL A 89 -6.06 7.13 -4.86
CA VAL A 89 -5.67 6.40 -3.64
C VAL A 89 -6.44 5.09 -3.47
N GLN A 90 -7.68 5.03 -3.96
CA GLN A 90 -8.56 3.87 -3.89
C GLN A 90 -8.08 2.69 -4.74
N ILE A 91 -7.22 2.93 -5.72
CA ILE A 91 -6.68 1.88 -6.57
C ILE A 91 -5.68 1.04 -5.74
N PRO A 92 -5.84 -0.29 -5.69
CA PRO A 92 -4.92 -1.17 -5.00
C PRO A 92 -3.68 -1.42 -5.88
N TRP A 93 -2.81 -0.41 -6.02
CA TRP A 93 -1.60 -0.47 -6.86
C TRP A 93 -0.71 -1.69 -6.55
N GLU A 94 -0.74 -2.17 -5.31
CA GLU A 94 -0.05 -3.36 -4.82
C GLU A 94 -0.56 -4.66 -5.46
N LEU A 95 -1.85 -4.70 -5.80
CA LEU A 95 -2.54 -5.86 -6.33
C LEU A 95 -2.67 -5.85 -7.85
N LEU A 96 -1.93 -4.96 -8.52
CA LEU A 96 -1.75 -5.09 -9.96
C LEU A 96 -0.92 -6.34 -10.25
N TYR A 97 -1.36 -7.14 -11.23
CA TYR A 97 -0.71 -8.38 -11.63
C TYR A 97 0.01 -8.17 -12.97
N ASP A 98 1.32 -8.35 -13.00
CA ASP A 98 2.12 -8.05 -14.19
C ASP A 98 2.08 -9.15 -15.27
N GLY A 99 1.39 -10.26 -14.97
CA GLY A 99 1.34 -11.49 -15.76
C GLY A 99 2.08 -12.65 -15.10
N GLU A 100 2.94 -12.38 -14.12
CA GLU A 100 3.72 -13.38 -13.38
C GLU A 100 3.38 -13.34 -11.89
N GLN A 101 3.43 -12.15 -11.29
CA GLN A 101 3.21 -11.95 -9.85
C GLN A 101 2.55 -10.59 -9.56
N PHE A 102 2.06 -10.41 -8.34
CA PHE A 102 1.56 -9.10 -7.90
C PHE A 102 2.71 -8.14 -7.66
N LEU A 103 2.51 -6.84 -7.90
CA LEU A 103 3.57 -5.85 -7.70
C LEU A 103 4.12 -5.85 -6.26
N CYS A 104 3.28 -6.09 -5.25
CA CYS A 104 3.72 -6.18 -3.86
C CYS A 104 4.54 -7.44 -3.51
N GLN A 105 4.57 -8.43 -4.39
CA GLN A 105 5.44 -9.60 -4.27
C GLN A 105 6.80 -9.35 -4.93
N LYS A 106 6.83 -8.43 -5.90
CA LYS A 106 8.04 -8.05 -6.65
C LYS A 106 8.80 -6.89 -6.02
N PHE A 107 8.08 -5.91 -5.46
CA PHE A 107 8.66 -4.67 -4.96
C PHE A 107 8.23 -4.37 -3.51
N ASN A 108 9.12 -3.71 -2.75
CA ASN A 108 8.77 -2.97 -1.55
C ASN A 108 8.04 -1.69 -1.96
N MET A 109 6.74 -1.64 -1.73
CA MET A 109 5.91 -0.58 -2.28
C MET A 109 5.65 0.57 -1.32
N GLY A 110 5.72 1.79 -1.84
CA GLY A 110 5.29 3.00 -1.17
C GLY A 110 4.39 3.86 -2.06
N ARG A 111 3.63 4.76 -1.44
CA ARG A 111 2.80 5.75 -2.15
C ARG A 111 3.06 7.15 -1.61
N ILE A 112 3.24 8.11 -2.50
CA ILE A 112 3.31 9.53 -2.19
C ILE A 112 2.09 10.19 -2.83
N VAL A 113 1.17 10.66 -1.99
CA VAL A 113 -0.10 11.24 -2.41
C VAL A 113 0.02 12.76 -2.48
N LYS A 114 -0.23 13.33 -3.66
CA LYS A 114 -0.42 14.77 -3.84
C LYS A 114 -1.87 15.11 -3.52
N THR A 115 -2.07 16.02 -2.58
CA THR A 115 -3.39 16.53 -2.20
C THR A 115 -3.42 18.05 -2.35
N LYS A 116 -4.59 18.60 -2.70
CA LYS A 116 -4.81 20.06 -2.76
C LYS A 116 -4.93 20.69 -1.38
N ARG A 117 -5.13 19.87 -0.33
CA ARG A 117 -5.26 20.36 1.04
C ARG A 117 -3.88 20.68 1.61
N SER A 118 -3.70 21.87 2.18
CA SER A 118 -2.47 22.15 2.93
C SER A 118 -2.45 21.26 4.16
N ILE A 119 -1.46 20.38 4.26
CA ILE A 119 -1.21 19.63 5.48
C ILE A 119 -0.59 20.64 6.46
N ALA A 120 -1.40 21.16 7.38
CA ALA A 120 -0.90 22.06 8.41
C ALA A 120 0.11 21.32 9.29
N ASN A 121 1.34 21.85 9.37
CA ASN A 121 2.40 21.43 10.28
C ASN A 121 2.79 19.94 10.22
N VAL A 122 3.49 19.55 9.15
CA VAL A 122 4.33 18.33 9.19
C VAL A 122 5.52 18.61 10.13
N LYS A 123 5.32 18.41 11.43
CA LYS A 123 6.44 18.39 12.37
C LYS A 123 7.28 17.17 12.06
N HIS A 124 8.54 17.36 11.69
CA HIS A 124 9.48 16.25 11.57
C HIS A 124 9.55 15.52 12.92
N ARG A 125 9.21 14.23 12.92
CA ARG A 125 9.27 13.40 14.12
C ARG A 125 10.74 13.16 14.47
N ILE A 126 11.18 13.70 15.59
CA ILE A 126 12.46 13.32 16.19
C ILE A 126 12.24 11.98 16.90
N LEU A 127 12.95 10.95 16.46
CA LEU A 127 12.87 9.62 17.08
C LEU A 127 13.73 9.61 18.36
N SER A 128 13.08 9.64 19.52
CA SER A 128 13.73 9.43 20.82
C SER A 128 13.54 7.99 21.31
N ARG A 129 14.51 7.43 22.03
CA ARG A 129 14.37 6.14 22.71
C ARG A 129 13.89 6.34 24.17
N PRO A 130 13.04 5.46 24.70
CA PRO A 130 12.34 4.38 23.99
C PRO A 130 11.28 4.94 23.01
N LEU A 131 11.07 4.25 21.89
CA LEU A 131 10.07 4.62 20.89
C LEU A 131 8.68 4.51 21.51
N LYS A 132 7.98 5.65 21.60
CA LYS A 132 6.59 5.67 22.04
C LYS A 132 5.69 5.17 20.92
N MET A 133 4.91 4.13 21.20
CA MET A 133 3.95 3.52 20.28
C MET A 133 2.56 3.49 20.94
N LEU A 134 1.54 3.89 20.16
CA LEU A 134 0.14 3.76 20.54
C LEU A 134 -0.48 2.67 19.66
N ILE A 135 -1.05 1.65 20.30
CA ILE A 135 -1.80 0.58 19.66
C ILE A 135 -3.27 0.89 19.88
N ILE A 136 -4.01 1.06 18.79
CA ILE A 136 -5.47 1.21 18.84
C ILE A 136 -6.06 -0.07 18.30
N SER A 137 -6.86 -0.76 19.10
CA SER A 137 -7.47 -2.02 18.71
C SER A 137 -8.93 -2.05 19.12
N ASP A 138 -9.82 -2.27 18.16
CA ASP A 138 -11.26 -2.36 18.40
C ASP A 138 -11.87 -1.12 19.11
N PRO A 139 -11.72 0.10 18.56
CA PRO A 139 -12.21 1.32 19.21
C PRO A 139 -13.73 1.38 19.35
N ARG A 140 -14.46 0.54 18.61
CA ARG A 140 -15.92 0.44 18.62
C ARG A 140 -16.45 -0.71 19.48
N GLY A 141 -15.60 -1.65 19.89
CA GLY A 141 -16.00 -2.83 20.66
C GLY A 141 -16.72 -3.91 19.84
N ASP A 142 -16.64 -3.86 18.51
CA ASP A 142 -17.32 -4.79 17.59
C ASP A 142 -16.37 -5.76 16.88
N LEU A 143 -15.07 -5.72 17.19
CA LEU A 143 -14.01 -6.54 16.59
C LEU A 143 -13.14 -7.24 17.65
N GLU A 144 -13.72 -8.19 18.38
CA GLU A 144 -13.05 -8.93 19.47
C GLU A 144 -11.71 -9.59 19.06
N ASN A 145 -11.58 -10.04 17.81
CA ASN A 145 -10.32 -10.58 17.31
C ASN A 145 -9.24 -9.50 17.17
N ALA A 146 -9.60 -8.30 16.70
CA ALA A 146 -8.67 -7.17 16.61
C ALA A 146 -8.21 -6.72 18.00
N LYS A 147 -9.12 -6.69 18.98
CA LYS A 147 -8.81 -6.41 20.39
C LYS A 147 -7.80 -7.39 20.97
N ARG A 148 -7.99 -8.69 20.71
CA ARG A 148 -7.07 -9.75 21.13
C ARG A 148 -5.69 -9.58 20.49
N GLU A 149 -5.66 -9.35 19.17
CA GLU A 149 -4.42 -9.15 18.43
C GLU A 149 -3.65 -7.93 18.94
N GLY A 150 -4.32 -6.79 19.12
CA GLY A 150 -3.71 -5.57 19.67
C GLY A 150 -3.07 -5.78 21.04
N ARG A 151 -3.72 -6.59 21.91
CA ARG A 151 -3.17 -6.95 23.22
C ARG A 151 -1.90 -7.78 23.10
N ILE A 152 -1.91 -8.80 22.24
CA ILE A 152 -0.74 -9.65 21.99
C ILE A 152 0.43 -8.83 21.44
N VAL A 153 0.17 -7.90 20.52
CA VAL A 153 1.20 -7.01 19.98
C VAL A 153 1.79 -6.13 21.08
N ARG A 154 0.95 -5.52 21.93
CA ARG A 154 1.41 -4.72 23.08
C ARG A 154 2.31 -5.54 24.00
N GLU A 155 1.83 -6.71 24.43
CA GLU A 155 2.57 -7.57 25.36
C GLU A 155 3.92 -8.02 24.80
N LYS A 156 3.99 -8.34 23.50
CA LYS A 156 5.26 -8.65 22.84
C LYS A 156 6.20 -7.44 22.82
N LEU A 157 5.70 -6.24 22.56
CA LEU A 157 6.52 -5.03 22.53
C LEU A 157 7.01 -4.60 23.91
N ASP A 158 6.24 -4.87 24.97
CA ASP A 158 6.64 -4.59 26.35
C ASP A 158 7.86 -5.41 26.79
N THR A 159 8.09 -6.60 26.18
CA THR A 159 9.33 -7.37 26.40
C THR A 159 10.60 -6.63 25.95
N ALA A 160 10.46 -5.65 25.05
CA ALA A 160 11.53 -4.78 24.56
C ALA A 160 11.43 -3.36 25.17
N SER A 161 10.98 -3.25 26.43
CA SER A 161 10.69 -1.98 27.13
C SER A 161 11.82 -0.95 27.15
N SER A 162 13.09 -1.39 27.06
CA SER A 162 14.26 -0.52 26.92
C SER A 162 14.33 0.21 25.57
N PHE A 163 13.65 -0.29 24.55
CA PHE A 163 13.61 0.25 23.19
C PHE A 163 12.25 0.78 22.78
N ILE A 164 11.14 0.23 23.32
CA ILE A 164 9.78 0.55 22.92
C ILE A 164 8.89 0.70 24.17
N SER A 165 8.10 1.76 24.22
CA SER A 165 7.03 1.93 25.20
C SER A 165 5.69 1.88 24.46
N ALA A 166 4.94 0.80 24.65
CA ALA A 166 3.67 0.57 23.97
C ALA A 166 2.48 0.82 24.91
N ASN A 167 1.56 1.71 24.50
CA ASN A 167 0.28 1.91 25.18
C ASN A 167 -0.84 1.37 24.30
N GLN A 168 -1.89 0.81 24.89
CA GLN A 168 -3.07 0.34 24.17
C GLN A 168 -4.31 1.17 24.54
N ARG A 169 -5.10 1.54 23.53
CA ARG A 169 -6.41 2.18 23.64
C ARG A 169 -7.47 1.42 22.86
#